data_AF-A0A956KZ34-F1
#
_entry.id   AF-A0A956KZ34-F1
#
_cell.length_a   1.000
_cell.length_b   1.000
_cell.length_c   1.000
_cell.angle_alpha   90.00
_cell.angle_beta   90.00
_cell.angle_gamma   90.00
#
_symmetry.space_group_name_H-M   'P 1'
#
loop_
_entity.id
_entity.type
_entity.pdbx_description
1 polymer ?
#
loop_
_entity_poly.entity_id
_entity_poly.type
_entity_poly.pdbx_seq_one_letter_code
_entity_poly.pdbx_strand_id
1 'polypeptide(L)'
;MNSEQILVGTRKGTFVVSKVGGRWVPKLVGHPGVGVNFVARDPNTSTLWAALGHGHWGAKLSRSTDGGATWVDAPPVAFPEGARYYSPALVLDEDAPPSPVKIEEATVLKLWILG
;
A
#
# COMPACT_ATOMS: atom_id res chain seq x y z
N MET A 1 -5.49 17.25 -18.15
CA MET A 1 -4.17 16.76 -17.67
C MET A 1 -3.16 17.86 -17.98
N ASN A 2 -2.48 18.45 -17.00
CA ASN A 2 -1.22 19.12 -17.33
C ASN A 2 -0.23 17.98 -17.58
N SER A 3 0.09 17.75 -18.85
CA SER A 3 0.95 16.67 -19.37
C SER A 3 2.42 16.77 -18.92
N GLU A 4 2.70 17.49 -17.83
CA GLU A 4 4.05 17.94 -17.45
C GLU A 4 4.40 17.62 -16.00
N GLN A 5 3.84 16.53 -15.44
CA GLN A 5 4.16 16.08 -14.07
C GLN A 5 4.54 14.60 -14.05
N ILE A 6 5.63 14.29 -13.34
CA ILE A 6 6.12 12.95 -13.09
C ILE A 6 6.07 12.71 -11.58
N LEU A 7 5.45 11.61 -11.16
CA LEU A 7 5.44 11.18 -9.76
C LEU A 7 6.67 10.29 -9.50
N VAL A 8 7.40 10.57 -8.43
CA VAL A 8 8.63 9.84 -8.10
C VAL A 8 8.60 9.43 -6.63
N GLY A 9 8.62 8.12 -6.39
CA GLY A 9 8.87 7.54 -5.07
C GLY A 9 10.37 7.39 -4.85
N THR A 10 10.86 7.78 -3.67
CA THR A 10 12.29 7.69 -3.32
C THR A 10 12.46 7.19 -1.90
N ARG A 11 13.70 6.89 -1.50
CA ARG A 11 14.06 6.67 -0.08
C ARG A 11 13.97 7.94 0.79
N LYS A 12 13.72 9.10 0.18
CA LYS A 12 13.67 10.42 0.84
C LYS A 12 12.25 11.01 0.86
N GLY A 13 11.25 10.30 0.32
CA GLY A 13 9.86 10.73 0.25
C GLY A 13 9.28 10.72 -1.17
N THR A 14 8.07 11.27 -1.28
CA THR A 14 7.31 11.42 -2.53
C THR A 14 7.62 12.77 -3.17
N PHE A 15 8.02 12.74 -4.44
CA PHE A 15 8.28 13.93 -5.23
C PHE A 15 7.32 14.04 -6.41
N VAL A 16 6.98 15.28 -6.76
CA VAL A 16 6.43 15.65 -8.06
C VAL A 16 7.54 16.37 -8.82
N VAL A 17 7.86 15.90 -10.02
CA VAL A 17 8.78 16.58 -10.93
C VAL A 17 7.94 17.24 -12.01
N SER A 18 8.01 18.56 -12.11
CA SER A 18 7.23 19.33 -13.07
C SER A 18 8.09 20.24 -13.93
N LYS A 19 7.64 20.57 -15.14
CA LYS A 19 8.35 21.51 -16.01
C LYS A 19 8.04 22.96 -15.61
N VAL A 20 9.06 23.74 -15.30
CA VAL A 20 8.98 25.17 -14.95
C VAL A 20 10.03 25.91 -15.76
N GLY A 21 9.62 26.87 -16.61
CA GLY A 21 10.54 27.63 -17.46
C GLY A 21 11.39 26.74 -18.38
N GLY A 22 10.81 25.65 -18.89
CA GLY A 22 11.50 24.69 -19.75
C GLY A 22 12.39 23.68 -19.01
N ARG A 23 12.54 23.78 -17.69
CA ARG A 23 13.39 22.90 -16.86
C ARG A 23 12.54 21.98 -15.98
N TRP A 24 12.99 20.75 -15.76
CA TRP A 24 12.36 19.83 -14.80
C TRP A 24 12.79 20.17 -13.37
N VAL A 25 11.81 20.45 -12.52
CA VAL A 25 12.04 20.83 -11.12
C VAL A 25 11.37 19.82 -10.20
N PRO A 26 12.14 19.10 -9.36
CA PRO A 26 11.58 18.22 -8.34
C PRO A 26 11.07 19.03 -7.15
N LYS A 27 9.90 18.65 -6.63
CA LYS A 27 9.31 19.18 -5.40
C LYS A 27 8.95 18.03 -4.48
N LEU A 28 9.43 18.05 -3.23
CA LEU A 28 8.97 17.13 -2.20
C LEU A 28 7.51 17.47 -1.86
N VAL A 29 6.62 16.50 -1.97
CA VAL A 29 5.18 16.66 -1.73
C VAL A 29 4.66 15.79 -0.58
N GLY A 30 5.46 14.86 -0.07
CA GLY A 30 5.04 14.03 1.06
C GLY A 30 6.12 13.10 1.56
N HIS A 31 5.89 12.54 2.76
CA HIS A 31 6.71 11.49 3.36
C HIS A 31 8.22 11.85 3.52
N PRO A 32 8.57 13.03 4.08
CA PRO A 32 9.97 13.45 4.21
C PRO A 32 10.80 12.41 4.96
N GLY A 33 11.86 11.91 4.32
CA GLY A 33 12.76 10.91 4.91
C GLY A 33 12.19 9.49 5.02
N VAL A 34 10.96 9.27 4.56
CA VAL A 34 10.33 7.94 4.53
C VAL A 34 10.52 7.32 3.15
N GLY A 35 10.80 6.02 3.11
CA GLY A 35 10.90 5.26 1.88
C GLY A 35 9.55 5.11 1.18
N VAL A 36 9.47 5.53 -0.07
CA VAL A 36 8.29 5.39 -0.94
C VAL A 36 8.66 4.46 -2.09
N ASN A 37 8.16 3.22 -2.05
CA ASN A 37 8.46 2.19 -3.04
C ASN A 37 7.72 2.43 -4.35
N PHE A 38 6.46 2.88 -4.25
CA PHE A 38 5.61 3.18 -5.39
C PHE A 38 4.77 4.42 -5.11
N VAL A 39 4.54 5.22 -6.16
CA VAL A 39 3.56 6.32 -6.13
C VAL A 39 2.81 6.34 -7.46
N ALA A 40 1.50 6.48 -7.40
CA ALA A 40 0.65 6.48 -8.60
C ALA A 40 -0.56 7.39 -8.41
N ARG A 41 -1.14 7.83 -9.53
CA ARG A 41 -2.43 8.51 -9.56
C ARG A 41 -3.47 7.55 -10.08
N ASP A 42 -4.55 7.38 -9.33
CA ASP A 42 -5.74 6.69 -9.82
C ASP A 42 -6.39 7.52 -10.94
N PRO A 43 -6.53 6.98 -12.16
CA PRO A 43 -7.10 7.72 -13.29
C PRO A 43 -8.60 8.03 -13.09
N ASN A 44 -9.32 7.26 -12.28
CA ASN A 44 -10.76 7.43 -12.08
C ASN A 44 -11.06 8.47 -11.00
N THR A 45 -10.32 8.43 -9.89
CA THR A 45 -10.57 9.30 -8.73
C THR A 45 -9.61 10.47 -8.64
N SER A 46 -8.54 10.49 -9.44
CA SER A 46 -7.41 11.42 -9.30
C SER A 46 -6.65 11.33 -7.97
N THR A 47 -6.96 10.36 -7.10
CA THR A 47 -6.28 10.15 -5.82
C THR A 47 -4.83 9.75 -6.08
N LEU A 48 -3.89 10.39 -5.39
CA LEU A 48 -2.51 9.93 -5.33
C LEU A 48 -2.38 8.86 -4.24
N TRP A 49 -1.72 7.77 -4.57
CA TRP A 49 -1.42 6.67 -3.66
C TRP A 49 0.09 6.50 -3.54
N ALA A 50 0.58 6.29 -2.32
CA ALA A 50 1.98 6.03 -2.02
C ALA A 50 2.12 4.77 -1.17
N ALA A 51 2.93 3.81 -1.64
CA ALA A 51 3.30 2.62 -0.89
C ALA A 51 4.56 2.89 -0.08
N LEU A 52 4.42 2.94 1.24
CA LEU A 52 5.48 3.33 2.18
C LEU A 52 6.24 2.10 2.68
N GLY A 53 7.55 2.09 2.46
CA GLY A 53 8.48 1.04 2.86
C GLY A 53 8.98 1.22 4.29
N HIS A 54 8.09 1.18 5.29
CA HIS A 54 8.49 1.19 6.69
C HIS A 54 9.10 -0.16 7.07
N GLY A 55 10.37 -0.17 7.48
CA GLY A 55 11.08 -1.42 7.80
C GLY A 55 10.50 -2.20 9.00
N HIS A 56 9.84 -1.51 9.94
CA HIS A 56 9.32 -2.13 11.17
C HIS A 56 7.78 -2.23 11.25
N TRP A 57 7.06 -1.40 10.49
CA TRP A 57 5.61 -1.24 10.63
C TRP A 57 4.81 -1.94 9.52
N GLY A 58 5.49 -2.70 8.67
CA GLY A 58 4.90 -3.37 7.52
C GLY A 58 4.51 -2.40 6.39
N ALA A 59 3.83 -2.96 5.39
CA ALA A 59 3.33 -2.18 4.27
C ALA A 59 2.26 -1.18 4.76
N LYS A 60 2.50 0.11 4.49
CA LYS A 60 1.53 1.19 4.73
C LYS A 60 1.21 1.89 3.42
N LEU A 61 -0.07 2.11 3.17
CA LEU A 61 -0.53 2.95 2.08
C LEU A 61 -0.88 4.33 2.63
N SER A 62 -0.42 5.37 1.96
CA SER A 62 -0.87 6.73 2.18
C SER A 62 -1.54 7.25 0.92
N ARG A 63 -2.55 8.11 1.10
CA ARG A 63 -3.32 8.68 0.01
C ARG A 63 -3.45 10.19 0.13
N SER A 64 -3.57 10.85 -1.01
CA SER A 64 -3.88 12.27 -1.12
C SER A 64 -4.99 12.48 -2.14
N THR A 65 -5.99 13.26 -1.76
CA THR A 65 -7.12 13.65 -2.61
C THR A 65 -7.02 15.09 -3.11
N ASP A 66 -5.94 15.81 -2.76
CA ASP A 66 -5.71 17.22 -3.07
C ASP A 66 -4.44 17.46 -3.91
N GLY A 67 -4.03 16.45 -4.67
CA GLY A 67 -2.88 16.54 -5.58
C GLY A 67 -1.53 16.53 -4.85
N GLY A 68 -1.48 15.97 -3.64
CA GLY A 68 -0.27 15.83 -2.84
C GLY A 68 0.02 17.03 -1.94
N ALA A 69 -0.97 17.91 -1.69
CA ALA A 69 -0.81 18.98 -0.72
C ALA A 69 -0.92 18.43 0.71
N THR A 70 -1.80 17.47 0.94
CA THR A 70 -1.94 16.73 2.20
C THR A 70 -2.02 15.23 1.94
N TRP A 71 -1.57 14.45 2.93
CA TRP A 71 -1.53 13.00 2.88
C TRP A 71 -2.11 12.43 4.17
N VAL A 72 -2.88 11.35 4.03
CA VAL A 72 -3.45 10.61 5.15
C VAL A 72 -3.16 9.12 4.99
N ASP A 73 -2.98 8.41 6.10
CA ASP A 73 -2.88 6.96 6.07
C ASP A 73 -4.18 6.38 5.51
N ALA A 74 -4.03 5.48 4.54
CA ALA A 74 -5.15 4.72 4.03
C ALA A 74 -5.58 3.68 5.09
N PRO A 75 -6.89 3.40 5.20
CA PRO A 75 -7.35 2.35 6.10
C PRO A 75 -6.68 1.02 5.72
N PRO A 76 -6.38 0.17 6.73
CA PRO A 76 -5.88 -1.16 6.45
C PRO A 76 -6.91 -1.94 5.61
N VAL A 77 -6.42 -2.88 4.82
CA VAL A 77 -7.30 -3.85 4.17
C VAL A 77 -7.99 -4.65 5.28
N ALA A 78 -9.31 -4.63 5.29
CA ALA A 78 -10.13 -5.38 6.22
C ALA A 78 -11.12 -6.23 5.42
N PHE A 79 -11.40 -7.42 5.95
CA PHE A 79 -12.51 -8.21 5.43
C PHE A 79 -13.85 -7.54 5.79
N PRO A 80 -14.88 -7.68 4.95
CA PRO A 80 -16.24 -7.28 5.31
C PRO A 80 -16.70 -7.98 6.60
N GLU A 81 -17.62 -7.35 7.32
CA GLU A 81 -18.23 -7.96 8.50
C GLU A 81 -18.91 -9.30 8.14
N GLY A 82 -18.66 -10.33 8.95
CA GLY A 82 -19.20 -11.68 8.73
C GLY A 82 -18.56 -12.45 7.58
N ALA A 83 -17.49 -11.94 6.96
CA ALA A 83 -16.72 -12.69 5.98
C ALA A 83 -16.18 -14.00 6.58
N ARG A 84 -16.17 -15.06 5.78
CA ARG A 84 -15.72 -16.39 6.18
C ARG A 84 -14.77 -16.96 5.13
N TYR A 85 -13.86 -17.81 5.56
CA TYR A 85 -12.94 -18.51 4.68
C TYR A 85 -12.95 -20.02 4.96
N TYR A 86 -12.57 -20.80 3.96
CA TYR A 86 -12.28 -22.21 4.13
C TYR A 86 -10.90 -22.33 4.77
N SER A 87 -10.86 -22.71 6.04
CA SER A 87 -9.63 -22.95 6.78
C SER A 87 -8.92 -24.18 6.20
N PRO A 88 -7.68 -24.06 5.74
CA PRO A 88 -6.94 -25.19 5.21
C PRO A 88 -6.71 -26.21 6.32
N ALA A 89 -6.76 -27.48 5.96
CA ALA A 89 -6.34 -28.54 6.85
C ALA A 89 -4.86 -28.33 7.20
N LEU A 90 -4.55 -27.97 8.45
CA LEU A 90 -3.17 -27.96 8.91
C LEU A 90 -2.70 -29.41 9.02
N VAL A 91 -1.81 -29.81 8.13
CA VAL A 91 -1.09 -31.09 8.23
C VAL A 91 0.11 -30.84 9.14
N LEU A 92 -0.07 -31.07 10.44
CA LEU A 92 1.01 -30.92 11.44
C LEU A 92 1.94 -32.14 11.45
N ASP A 93 1.42 -33.30 11.06
CA ASP A 93 2.14 -34.57 10.92
C ASP A 93 1.86 -35.15 9.53
N GLU A 94 2.92 -35.56 8.82
CA GLU A 94 2.86 -36.05 7.43
C GLU A 94 2.01 -37.33 7.29
N ASP A 95 1.98 -38.17 8.33
CA ASP A 95 1.23 -39.44 8.36
C ASP A 95 -0.20 -39.29 8.90
N ALA A 96 -0.61 -38.10 9.35
CA ALA A 96 -1.94 -37.88 9.87
C ALA A 96 -2.96 -37.69 8.73
N PRO A 97 -4.18 -38.25 8.84
CA PRO A 97 -5.22 -37.99 7.86
C PRO A 97 -5.54 -36.49 7.83
N PRO A 98 -5.81 -35.91 6.64
CA PRO A 98 -6.10 -34.49 6.54
C PRO A 98 -7.32 -34.15 7.38
N SER A 99 -7.19 -33.11 8.22
CA SER A 99 -8.33 -32.56 8.94
C SER A 99 -9.41 -32.09 7.95
N PRO A 100 -10.71 -32.22 8.27
CA PRO A 100 -11.76 -31.71 7.41
C PRO A 100 -11.65 -30.18 7.27
N VAL A 101 -11.93 -29.68 6.07
CA VAL A 101 -12.01 -28.23 5.80
C VAL A 101 -13.12 -27.63 6.67
N LYS A 102 -12.77 -26.62 7.47
CA LYS A 102 -13.72 -25.89 8.32
C LYS A 102 -14.00 -24.51 7.73
N ILE A 103 -15.21 -24.00 7.92
CA ILE A 103 -15.53 -22.60 7.63
C ILE A 103 -15.29 -21.80 8.90
N GLU A 104 -14.41 -20.81 8.85
CA GLU A 104 -14.07 -19.96 9.98
C GLU A 104 -14.29 -18.49 9.63
N GLU A 105 -14.44 -17.64 10.65
CA GLU A 105 -14.51 -16.20 10.45
C GLU A 105 -13.19 -15.68 9.88
N ALA A 106 -13.30 -14.90 8.80
CA ALA A 106 -12.15 -14.29 8.17
C ALA A 106 -11.62 -13.18 9.09
N THR A 107 -10.51 -13.46 9.74
CA THR A 107 -9.72 -12.42 10.39
C THR A 107 -8.58 -12.03 9.46
N VAL A 108 -8.10 -10.79 9.57
CA VAL A 108 -6.80 -10.44 8.99
C VAL A 108 -5.75 -11.13 9.85
N LEU A 109 -5.58 -12.44 9.63
CA LEU A 109 -4.51 -13.23 10.22
C LEU A 109 -3.20 -12.52 9.90
N LYS A 110 -2.36 -12.34 10.93
CA LYS A 110 -1.08 -11.64 10.87
C LYS A 110 -0.38 -11.95 9.55
N LEU A 111 -0.29 -10.95 8.69
CA LEU A 111 0.54 -10.98 7.49
C LEU A 111 2.01 -10.90 7.93
N TRP A 112 2.49 -11.99 8.53
CA TRP A 112 3.89 -12.28 8.80
C TRP A 112 4.10 -13.73 8.40
N ILE A 113 4.14 -13.98 7.09
CA ILE A 113 4.96 -15.06 6.56
C ILE A 113 6.11 -14.35 5.84
N LEU A 114 7.14 -14.01 6.62
CA LEU A 114 8.49 -13.97 6.10
C LEU A 114 8.90 -15.44 5.95
N GLY A 115 9.48 -15.77 4.80
CA GLY A 115 9.87 -17.14 4.43
C GLY A 115 11.03 -17.71 5.23
#